data_AF-A0A060CBD4-F1
#
_entry.id   AF-A0A060CBD4-F1
#
_cell.length_a   1.000
_cell.length_b   1.000
_cell.length_c   1.000
_cell.angle_alpha   90.00
_cell.angle_beta   90.00
_cell.angle_gamma   90.00
#
_symmetry.space_group_name_H-M   'P 1'
#
loop_
_entity.id
_entity.type
_entity.pdbx_description
1 polymer ?
#
loop_
_entity_poly.entity_id
_entity_poly.type
_entity_poly.pdbx_seq_one_letter_code
_entity_poly.pdbx_strand_id
1 'polypeptide(L)'
;MYEVLDGTHYNGACCYDYGNAETSSTDTGNGHMEAIYFGDSDTWGTGSGSGPWIMADLENGLFSGVTTGNNANDPSISYRFTTAIIKGEPDQWAIRGGNAA
;
A
#
# COMPACT_ATOMS: atom_id res chain seq x y z
N MET A 1 1.04 10.56 -4.71
CA MET A 1 0.56 10.98 -3.38
C MET A 1 1.59 10.64 -2.29
N TYR A 2 1.46 11.22 -1.10
CA TYR A 2 2.26 10.84 0.07
C TYR A 2 1.44 11.02 1.36
N GLU A 3 1.79 10.28 2.40
CA GLU A 3 1.29 10.49 3.76
C GLU A 3 2.39 10.25 4.80
N VAL A 4 2.20 10.81 6.00
CA VAL A 4 2.99 10.49 7.19
C VAL A 4 2.06 9.83 8.19
N LEU A 5 2.36 8.59 8.56
CA LEU A 5 1.52 7.73 9.39
C LEU A 5 2.28 7.15 10.58
N ASP A 6 1.55 6.59 11.55
CA ASP A 6 2.14 5.83 12.64
C ASP A 6 2.45 4.40 12.18
N GLY A 7 3.72 4.10 11.90
CA GLY A 7 4.12 2.79 11.41
C GLY A 7 3.99 1.65 12.43
N THR A 8 3.55 1.96 13.65
CA THR A 8 3.29 1.00 14.72
C THR A 8 1.80 0.77 14.98
N HIS A 9 0.91 1.44 14.24
CA HIS A 9 -0.54 1.34 14.40
C HIS A 9 -1.20 0.88 13.10
N TYR A 10 -1.47 -0.42 13.01
CA TYR A 10 -2.06 -1.08 11.84
C TYR A 10 -2.74 -2.40 12.25
N ASN A 11 -3.41 -3.06 11.31
CA ASN A 11 -3.87 -4.45 11.42
C ASN A 11 -3.98 -5.11 10.03
N GLY A 12 -4.41 -6.37 10.01
CA GLY A 12 -4.50 -7.18 8.79
C GLY A 12 -5.83 -7.09 8.04
N ALA A 13 -6.74 -6.21 8.47
CA ALA A 13 -8.04 -6.02 7.84
C ALA A 13 -7.95 -5.01 6.70
N CYS A 14 -8.80 -5.21 5.68
CA CYS A 14 -8.95 -4.25 4.60
C CYS A 14 -9.82 -3.05 5.03
N CYS A 15 -9.46 -1.81 4.73
CA CYS A 15 -8.15 -1.35 4.26
C CYS A 15 -7.85 0.03 4.88
N TYR A 16 -6.60 0.27 5.27
CA TYR A 16 -6.14 1.60 5.70
C TYR A 16 -5.50 2.29 4.52
N ASP A 17 -6.32 3.10 3.83
CA ASP A 17 -5.92 3.70 2.56
C ASP A 17 -5.95 5.24 2.58
N TYR A 18 -5.03 5.82 1.82
CA TYR A 18 -5.04 7.24 1.48
C TYR A 18 -4.67 7.44 0.00
N GLY A 19 -5.62 7.91 -0.80
CA GLY A 19 -5.38 8.18 -2.21
C GLY A 19 -6.61 8.39 -3.07
N ASN A 20 -6.49 8.01 -4.34
CA ASN A 20 -7.53 8.11 -5.35
C ASN A 20 -8.41 6.85 -5.34
N ALA A 21 -9.72 7.03 -5.43
CA ALA A 21 -10.69 5.94 -5.36
C ALA A 21 -11.98 6.28 -6.12
N GLU A 22 -12.90 5.33 -6.17
CA GLU A 22 -14.20 5.46 -6.81
C GLU A 22 -15.08 6.56 -6.22
N THR A 23 -15.76 7.27 -7.11
CA THR A 23 -16.78 8.26 -6.73
C THR A 23 -18.08 7.64 -6.21
N SER A 24 -18.35 6.37 -6.53
CA SER A 24 -19.59 5.66 -6.14
C SER A 24 -19.49 4.96 -4.79
N SER A 25 -18.31 4.91 -4.17
CA SER A 25 -18.06 4.14 -2.94
C SER A 25 -18.40 2.64 -3.08
N THR A 26 -18.24 2.12 -4.29
CA THR A 26 -18.39 0.71 -4.62
C THR A 26 -17.16 0.29 -5.40
N ASP A 27 -16.70 -0.93 -5.18
CA ASP A 27 -15.74 -1.57 -6.09
C ASP A 27 -16.33 -1.54 -7.51
N THR A 28 -15.60 -0.89 -8.43
CA THR A 28 -15.96 -0.83 -9.85
C THR A 28 -14.98 -1.55 -10.77
N GLY A 29 -14.04 -2.30 -10.18
CA GLY A 29 -13.11 -3.20 -10.84
C GLY A 29 -11.67 -2.69 -10.91
N ASN A 30 -10.77 -3.63 -11.22
CA ASN A 30 -9.32 -3.42 -11.37
C ASN A 30 -8.93 -2.08 -12.03
N GLY A 31 -8.02 -1.34 -11.39
CA GLY A 31 -7.45 -0.10 -11.91
C GLY A 31 -8.31 1.14 -11.68
N HIS A 32 -9.40 1.02 -10.90
CA HIS A 32 -10.26 2.14 -10.55
C HIS A 32 -9.86 2.83 -9.23
N MET A 33 -8.83 2.31 -8.55
CA MET A 33 -8.16 2.96 -7.43
C MET A 33 -6.66 3.18 -7.72
N GLU A 34 -6.09 4.17 -7.03
CA GLU A 34 -4.65 4.27 -6.79
C GLU A 34 -4.46 4.91 -5.41
N ALA A 35 -4.25 4.10 -4.38
CA ALA A 35 -4.08 4.57 -3.02
C ALA A 35 -2.86 3.96 -2.31
N ILE A 36 -2.30 4.70 -1.35
CA ILE A 36 -1.36 4.15 -0.38
C ILE A 36 -2.16 3.25 0.54
N TYR A 37 -1.75 1.99 0.68
CA TYR A 37 -2.18 1.09 1.76
C TYR A 37 -1.05 0.94 2.79
N PHE A 38 -1.40 0.91 4.08
CA PHE A 38 -0.46 0.56 5.14
C PHE A 38 -1.03 -0.45 6.14
N GLY A 39 -0.42 -1.63 6.23
CA GLY A 39 -0.80 -2.68 7.18
C GLY A 39 -0.16 -4.03 6.88
N ASP A 40 -0.64 -5.08 7.53
CA ASP A 40 -0.10 -6.44 7.42
C ASP A 40 -1.09 -7.47 6.84
N SER A 41 -2.15 -7.01 6.15
CA SER A 41 -3.04 -7.88 5.37
C SER A 41 -2.24 -8.74 4.39
N ASP A 42 -2.52 -10.05 4.39
CA ASP A 42 -1.92 -11.06 3.53
C ASP A 42 -2.93 -11.64 2.52
N THR A 43 -4.11 -11.01 2.40
CA THR A 43 -5.18 -11.48 1.52
C THR A 43 -4.84 -11.34 0.03
N TRP A 44 -4.04 -10.33 -0.35
CA TRP A 44 -3.63 -10.06 -1.73
C TRP A 44 -2.10 -10.09 -1.88
N GLY A 45 -1.44 -8.94 -1.73
CA GLY A 45 0.00 -8.79 -1.78
C GLY A 45 0.66 -8.90 -0.41
N THR A 46 1.92 -9.32 -0.39
CA THR A 46 2.78 -9.29 0.80
C THR A 46 4.19 -8.88 0.42
N GLY A 47 4.92 -8.31 1.38
CA GLY A 47 6.35 -8.04 1.24
C GLY A 47 7.23 -9.10 1.91
N SER A 48 8.48 -8.74 2.20
CA SER A 48 9.32 -9.52 3.11
C SER A 48 9.01 -9.21 4.58
N GLY A 49 9.32 -10.14 5.47
CA GLY A 49 9.01 -10.01 6.90
C GLY A 49 7.54 -10.32 7.21
N SER A 50 7.03 -9.72 8.28
CA SER A 50 5.67 -9.96 8.80
C SER A 50 4.83 -8.68 8.78
N GLY A 51 5.17 -7.74 7.89
CA GLY A 51 4.54 -6.43 7.83
C GLY A 51 4.99 -5.48 8.95
N PRO A 52 4.35 -4.30 9.06
CA PRO A 52 3.44 -3.78 8.04
C PRO A 52 4.22 -3.39 6.78
N TRP A 53 3.51 -3.33 5.65
CA TRP A 53 4.06 -2.96 4.35
C TRP A 53 3.40 -1.68 3.83
N ILE A 54 4.11 -0.97 2.96
CA ILE A 54 3.51 0.10 2.15
C ILE A 54 3.17 -0.54 0.80
N MET A 55 1.88 -0.70 0.51
CA MET A 55 1.42 -1.25 -0.78
C MET A 55 0.62 -0.22 -1.56
N ALA A 56 0.39 -0.50 -2.84
CA ALA A 56 -0.60 0.23 -3.63
C ALA A 56 -1.92 -0.55 -3.65
N ASP A 57 -3.01 0.07 -3.22
CA ASP A 57 -4.34 -0.41 -3.56
C ASP A 57 -4.68 0.07 -4.99
N LEU A 58 -4.84 -0.89 -5.90
CA LEU A 58 -5.20 -0.67 -7.30
C LEU A 58 -6.59 -1.24 -7.64
N GLU A 59 -7.43 -1.42 -6.62
CA GLU A 59 -8.72 -2.12 -6.61
C GLU A 59 -8.57 -3.61 -6.90
N ASN A 60 -9.30 -4.43 -6.13
CA ASN A 60 -9.27 -5.89 -6.13
C ASN A 60 -7.86 -6.48 -5.88
N GLY A 61 -6.93 -5.68 -5.36
CA GLY A 61 -5.57 -6.10 -5.08
C GLY A 61 -4.75 -5.03 -4.36
N LEU A 62 -4.10 -5.45 -3.29
CA LEU A 62 -2.99 -4.71 -2.68
C LEU A 62 -1.68 -5.22 -3.31
N PHE A 63 -0.89 -4.32 -3.88
CA PHE A 63 0.32 -4.65 -4.62
C PHE A 63 1.57 -4.15 -3.90
N SER A 64 2.43 -5.07 -3.48
CA SER A 64 3.78 -4.83 -2.94
C SER A 64 4.86 -4.76 -4.03
N GLY A 65 4.50 -4.98 -5.30
CA GLY A 65 5.44 -4.97 -6.41
C GLY A 65 4.81 -5.45 -7.71
N VAL A 66 5.66 -5.81 -8.67
CA VAL A 66 5.24 -6.12 -10.05
C VAL A 66 4.37 -7.37 -10.18
N THR A 67 4.58 -8.38 -9.32
CA THR A 67 3.77 -9.60 -9.34
C THR A 67 2.67 -9.54 -8.29
N THR A 68 1.53 -10.19 -8.55
CA THR A 68 0.53 -10.48 -7.52
C THR A 68 1.13 -11.36 -6.42
N GLY A 69 0.72 -11.17 -5.17
CA GLY A 69 1.21 -11.97 -4.05
C GLY A 69 2.51 -11.42 -3.45
N ASN A 70 3.47 -12.30 -3.19
CA ASN A 70 4.70 -11.92 -2.47
C ASN A 70 5.72 -11.22 -3.37
N ASN A 71 6.16 -10.03 -2.96
CA ASN A 71 7.29 -9.31 -3.55
C ASN A 71 8.31 -9.04 -2.44
N ALA A 72 9.33 -9.90 -2.30
CA ALA A 72 10.31 -9.82 -1.21
C ALA A 72 11.12 -8.51 -1.14
N ASN A 73 11.11 -7.70 -2.22
CA ASN A 73 11.79 -6.40 -2.26
C ASN A 73 10.98 -5.27 -1.61
N ASP A 74 9.75 -5.52 -1.17
CA ASP A 74 8.99 -4.61 -0.32
C ASP A 74 9.21 -4.99 1.16
N PRO A 75 10.04 -4.26 1.91
CA PRO A 75 10.38 -4.62 3.28
C PRO A 75 9.29 -4.23 4.27
N SER A 76 9.16 -4.98 5.37
CA SER A 76 8.49 -4.49 6.58
C SER A 76 9.06 -3.12 6.99
N ILE A 77 8.18 -2.16 7.28
CA ILE A 77 8.56 -0.80 7.68
C ILE A 77 7.68 -0.28 8.82
N SER A 78 8.26 -0.08 10.01
CA SER A 78 7.51 0.22 11.24
C SER A 78 8.11 1.38 12.06
N TYR A 79 8.60 2.42 11.39
CA TYR A 79 9.00 3.64 12.08
C TYR A 79 7.79 4.28 12.77
N ARG A 80 7.96 4.84 13.97
CA ARG A 80 6.86 5.54 14.68
C ARG A 80 6.26 6.67 13.84
N PHE A 81 7.06 7.28 12.97
CA PHE A 81 6.59 8.19 11.94
C PHE A 81 7.12 7.68 10.59
N THR A 82 6.25 7.04 9.81
CA THR A 82 6.60 6.49 8.50
C THR A 82 6.09 7.44 7.43
N THR A 83 6.98 7.85 6.52
CA THR A 83 6.58 8.48 5.26
C THR A 83 6.28 7.36 4.26
N ALA A 84 5.09 7.37 3.67
CA ALA A 84 4.69 6.48 2.58
C ALA A 84 4.40 7.31 1.32
N ILE A 85 4.85 6.82 0.17
CA ILE A 85 4.70 7.49 -1.13
C ILE A 85 4.34 6.45 -2.19
N ILE A 86 3.19 6.66 -2.84
CA ILE A 86 2.82 6.01 -4.11
C ILE A 86 2.77 7.06 -5.21
N LYS A 87 3.25 6.71 -6.40
CA LYS A 87 3.04 7.50 -7.62
C LYS A 87 2.80 6.56 -8.79
N GLY A 88 1.83 6.89 -9.64
CA GLY A 88 1.64 6.23 -10.93
C GLY A 88 1.64 7.19 -12.10
N GLU A 89 1.94 6.64 -13.25
CA GLU A 89 1.83 7.21 -14.59
C GLU A 89 1.49 6.07 -15.57
N PRO A 90 1.26 6.33 -16.87
CA PRO A 90 0.93 5.26 -17.81
C PRO A 90 1.94 4.11 -17.78
N ASP A 91 1.47 2.91 -17.43
CA ASP A 91 2.22 1.66 -17.37
C ASP A 91 3.37 1.63 -16.33
N GLN A 92 3.43 2.60 -15.41
CA GLN A 92 4.49 2.67 -14.39
C GLN A 92 3.97 3.19 -13.06
N TRP A 93 4.49 2.62 -11.98
CA TRP A 93 4.22 3.12 -10.63
C TRP A 93 5.41 2.80 -9.71
N ALA A 94 5.44 3.40 -8.53
CA ALA A 94 6.49 3.16 -7.55
C ALA A 94 6.00 3.29 -6.11
N ILE A 95 6.57 2.45 -5.25
CA ILE A 95 6.49 2.53 -3.78
C ILE A 95 7.78 3.15 -3.26
N ARG A 96 7.67 4.13 -2.37
CA ARG A 96 8.80 4.64 -1.58
C ARG A 96 8.37 4.82 -0.13
N GLY A 97 9.23 4.39 0.79
CA GLY A 97 9.01 4.51 2.23
C GLY A 97 10.25 4.99 2.95
N GLY A 98 10.08 5.61 4.12
CA GLY A 98 11.19 6.00 4.97
C GLY A 98 10.77 6.52 6.34
N ASN A 99 11.75 6.68 7.24
CA ASN A 99 11.54 7.34 8.52
C ASN A 99 11.29 8.84 8.29
N ALA A 100 10.19 9.36 8.83
CA ALA A 100 9.81 10.77 8.69
C ALA A 100 10.48 11.70 9.73
N ALA A 101 11.13 11.14 10.76
CA ALA A 101 11.78 11.87 11.83
C ALA A 101 13.20 12.36 11.50
#